data_AF-A0A0S8JD90-F1
#
_entry.id   AF-A0A0S8JD90-F1
#
_cell.length_a   1.000
_cell.length_b   1.000
_cell.length_c   1.000
_cell.angle_alpha   90.00
_cell.angle_beta   90.00
_cell.angle_gamma   90.00
#
_symmetry.space_group_name_H-M   'P 1'
#
loop_
_entity.id
_entity.type
_entity.pdbx_description
1 polymer ?
#
loop_
_entity_poly.entity_id
_entity_poly.type
_entity_poly.pdbx_seq_one_letter_code
_entity_poly.pdbx_strand_id
1 'polypeptide(L)'
;MYKRLLTIFLICFLIAIVVGTTASLILFRHYHIQPWNPTALIVLPLLILMTFLGLLFRFWRWHYFLRRSGIRLPTRLSMSIYLSAFSQTIIPLFIGEIALKAILVKRHTSTPLERTILIVAYERLLDLMTLAILTIPYLFIHPVRQPFWVYLPLCITILMILPPI
;
A
#
# COMPACT_ATOMS: atom_id res chain seq x y z
N MET A 1 23.52 14.29 5.54
CA MET A 1 22.45 13.37 5.98
C MET A 1 21.63 12.81 4.80
N TYR A 2 21.09 13.66 3.90
CA TYR A 2 20.26 13.25 2.75
C TYR A 2 20.90 12.26 1.78
N LYS A 3 22.21 12.40 1.45
CA LYS A 3 22.90 11.49 0.53
C LYS A 3 22.91 10.03 1.00
N ARG A 4 23.17 9.77 2.29
CA ARG A 4 23.14 8.39 2.86
C ARG A 4 21.74 7.79 2.82
N LEU A 5 20.72 8.60 3.11
CA LEU A 5 19.31 8.20 3.07
C LEU A 5 18.88 7.85 1.63
N LEU A 6 19.32 8.63 0.65
CA LEU A 6 19.07 8.37 -0.77
C LEU A 6 19.74 7.07 -1.24
N THR A 7 20.97 6.80 -0.80
CA THR A 7 21.68 5.56 -1.17
C THR A 7 21.02 4.32 -0.57
N ILE A 8 20.61 4.38 0.71
CA ILE A 8 19.87 3.28 1.36
C ILE A 8 18.55 3.03 0.63
N PHE A 9 17.84 4.10 0.25
CA PHE A 9 16.61 4.01 -0.53
C PHE A 9 16.83 3.32 -1.88
N LEU A 10 17.83 3.74 -2.65
CA LEU A 10 18.15 3.14 -3.96
C LEU A 10 18.50 1.65 -3.84
N ILE A 11 19.23 1.27 -2.79
CA ILE A 11 19.58 -0.13 -2.52
C ILE A 11 18.34 -0.95 -2.17
N CYS A 12 17.48 -0.46 -1.27
CA CYS A 12 16.23 -1.15 -0.92
C CYS A 12 15.30 -1.29 -2.13
N PHE A 13 15.21 -0.26 -2.98
CA PHE A 13 14.42 -0.30 -4.21
C PHE A 13 14.95 -1.33 -5.20
N LEU A 14 16.27 -1.37 -5.39
CA LEU A 14 16.92 -2.37 -6.24
C LEU A 14 16.66 -3.80 -5.72
N ILE A 15 16.79 -4.03 -4.40
CA ILE A 15 16.52 -5.33 -3.77
C ILE A 15 15.06 -5.74 -3.97
N ALA A 16 14.11 -4.82 -3.76
CA ALA A 16 12.68 -5.10 -3.94
C ALA A 16 12.35 -5.48 -5.39
N ILE A 17 12.95 -4.82 -6.38
CA ILE A 17 12.80 -5.16 -7.79
C ILE A 17 13.37 -6.55 -8.07
N VAL A 18 14.59 -6.84 -7.61
CA VAL A 18 15.25 -8.14 -7.85
C VAL A 18 14.47 -9.28 -7.19
N VAL A 19 14.01 -9.11 -5.94
CA VAL A 19 13.19 -10.11 -5.24
C VAL A 19 11.82 -10.27 -5.90
N GLY A 20 11.16 -9.17 -6.27
CA GLY A 20 9.85 -9.21 -6.93
C GLY A 20 9.92 -9.89 -8.30
N THR A 21 10.94 -9.56 -9.10
CA THR A 21 11.16 -10.16 -10.42
C THR A 21 11.51 -11.64 -10.30
N THR A 22 12.43 -12.02 -9.41
CA THR A 22 12.78 -13.44 -9.20
C THR A 22 11.59 -14.25 -8.68
N ALA A 23 10.82 -13.75 -7.73
CA ALA A 23 9.59 -14.39 -7.27
C ALA A 23 8.56 -14.55 -8.40
N SER A 24 8.37 -13.50 -9.23
CA SER A 24 7.47 -13.57 -10.38
C SER A 24 7.92 -14.61 -11.42
N LEU A 25 9.22 -14.72 -11.68
CA LEU A 25 9.78 -15.72 -12.61
C LEU A 25 9.67 -17.15 -12.07
N ILE A 26 9.89 -17.34 -10.76
CA ILE A 26 9.71 -18.64 -10.10
C ILE A 26 8.24 -19.06 -10.15
N LEU A 27 7.31 -18.17 -9.85
CA LEU A 27 5.88 -18.43 -9.94
C LEU A 27 5.46 -18.71 -11.39
N PHE A 28 5.92 -17.91 -12.35
CA PHE A 28 5.63 -18.11 -13.77
C PHE A 28 6.12 -19.47 -14.27
N ARG A 29 7.34 -19.87 -13.86
CA ARG A 29 7.94 -21.17 -14.18
C ARG A 29 7.24 -22.33 -13.45
N HIS A 30 6.83 -22.15 -12.21
CA HIS A 30 6.19 -23.21 -11.41
C HIS A 30 4.74 -23.47 -11.83
N TYR A 31 4.00 -22.41 -12.21
CA TYR A 31 2.59 -22.49 -12.59
C TYR A 31 2.35 -22.66 -14.09
N HIS A 32 3.39 -22.82 -14.91
CA HIS A 32 3.30 -22.95 -16.38
C HIS A 32 2.27 -21.99 -17.00
N ILE A 33 2.28 -20.72 -16.56
CA ILE A 33 1.29 -19.73 -16.98
C ILE A 33 1.56 -19.47 -18.47
N GLN A 34 0.79 -20.07 -19.36
CA GLN A 34 0.90 -19.79 -20.78
C GLN A 34 0.56 -18.31 -21.02
N PRO A 35 1.47 -17.49 -21.60
CA PRO A 35 1.25 -16.05 -21.77
C PRO A 35 0.10 -15.73 -22.74
N TRP A 36 -0.38 -16.72 -23.49
CA TRP A 36 -1.41 -16.61 -24.52
C TRP A 36 -2.68 -17.41 -24.18
N ASN A 37 -2.96 -17.67 -22.89
CA ASN A 37 -4.16 -18.41 -22.53
C ASN A 37 -5.42 -17.53 -22.73
N PRO A 38 -6.39 -17.93 -23.56
CA PRO A 38 -7.63 -17.17 -23.76
C PRO A 38 -8.44 -16.98 -22.46
N THR A 39 -8.24 -17.82 -21.45
CA THR A 39 -8.84 -17.61 -20.12
C THR A 39 -8.28 -16.37 -19.42
N ALA A 40 -7.01 -16.01 -19.65
CA ALA A 40 -6.41 -14.80 -19.09
C ALA A 40 -7.07 -13.52 -19.64
N LEU A 41 -7.49 -13.51 -20.92
CA LEU A 41 -8.23 -12.41 -21.52
C LEU A 41 -9.61 -12.20 -20.87
N ILE A 42 -10.24 -13.25 -20.34
CA ILE A 42 -11.53 -13.19 -19.64
C ILE A 42 -11.33 -12.75 -18.17
N VAL A 43 -10.25 -13.19 -17.53
CA VAL A 43 -9.95 -12.86 -16.13
C VAL A 43 -9.38 -11.44 -15.98
N LEU A 44 -8.70 -10.91 -16.99
CA LEU A 44 -8.06 -9.60 -16.94
C LEU A 44 -9.05 -8.43 -16.71
N PRO A 45 -10.20 -8.33 -17.40
CA PRO A 45 -11.23 -7.34 -17.08
C PRO A 45 -11.73 -7.46 -15.63
N LEU A 46 -11.89 -8.69 -15.14
CA LEU A 46 -12.34 -8.96 -13.77
C LEU A 46 -11.31 -8.48 -12.73
N LEU A 47 -10.01 -8.72 -12.98
CA LEU A 47 -8.92 -8.22 -12.11
C LEU A 47 -8.84 -6.69 -12.10
N ILE A 48 -9.00 -6.06 -13.27
CA ILE A 48 -9.04 -4.59 -13.38
C ILE A 48 -10.23 -4.05 -12.59
N LEU A 49 -11.41 -4.66 -12.76
CA LEU A 49 -12.62 -4.27 -12.03
C LEU A 49 -12.46 -4.44 -10.52
N MET A 50 -11.90 -5.56 -10.06
CA MET A 50 -11.59 -5.80 -8.65
C MET A 50 -10.63 -4.76 -8.08
N THR A 51 -9.58 -4.42 -8.84
CA THR A 51 -8.61 -3.40 -8.44
C THR A 51 -9.29 -2.03 -8.33
N PHE A 52 -10.13 -1.68 -9.31
CA PHE A 52 -10.88 -0.43 -9.33
C PHE A 52 -11.87 -0.32 -8.17
N LEU A 53 -12.60 -1.41 -7.87
CA LEU A 53 -13.48 -1.49 -6.70
C LEU A 53 -12.70 -1.32 -5.40
N GLY A 54 -11.53 -1.96 -5.27
CA GLY A 54 -10.64 -1.77 -4.12
C GLY A 54 -10.22 -0.30 -3.92
N LEU A 55 -9.89 0.40 -5.02
CA LEU A 55 -9.55 1.82 -4.99
C LEU A 55 -10.73 2.70 -4.55
N LEU A 56 -11.94 2.38 -5.02
CA LEU A 56 -13.18 3.06 -4.62
C LEU A 56 -13.49 2.87 -3.14
N PHE A 57 -13.39 1.64 -2.62
CA PHE A 57 -13.62 1.37 -1.20
C PHE A 57 -12.65 2.14 -0.31
N ARG A 58 -11.37 2.18 -0.70
CA ARG A 58 -10.35 2.89 0.05
C ARG A 58 -10.55 4.41 0.00
N PHE A 59 -10.97 4.94 -1.15
CA PHE A 59 -11.42 6.34 -1.25
C PHE A 59 -12.62 6.63 -0.34
N TRP A 60 -13.63 5.76 -0.34
CA TRP A 60 -14.83 5.95 0.46
C TRP A 60 -14.53 5.96 1.95
N ARG A 61 -13.68 5.04 2.41
CA ARG A 61 -13.19 4.99 3.79
C ARG A 61 -12.42 6.26 4.18
N TRP A 62 -11.52 6.74 3.31
CA TRP A 62 -10.83 8.03 3.49
C TRP A 62 -11.83 9.18 3.67
N HIS A 63 -12.79 9.30 2.75
CA HIS A 63 -13.79 10.36 2.81
C HIS A 63 -14.67 10.27 4.07
N TYR A 64 -15.00 9.05 4.49
CA TYR A 64 -15.74 8.78 5.72
C TYR A 64 -14.96 9.22 6.97
N PHE A 65 -13.68 8.84 7.09
CA PHE A 65 -12.87 9.21 8.25
C PHE A 65 -12.63 10.71 8.36
N LEU A 66 -12.44 11.41 7.23
CA LEU A 66 -12.37 12.87 7.22
C LEU A 66 -13.65 13.49 7.78
N ARG A 67 -14.82 13.09 7.26
CA ARG A 67 -16.12 13.62 7.74
C ARG A 67 -16.34 13.33 9.21
N ARG A 68 -16.02 12.12 9.68
CA ARG A 68 -16.18 11.73 11.07
C ARG A 68 -15.27 12.53 12.01
N SER A 69 -14.10 12.94 11.52
CA SER A 69 -13.13 13.77 12.24
C SER A 69 -13.46 15.27 12.19
N GLY A 70 -14.63 15.64 11.65
CA GLY A 70 -15.07 17.03 11.51
C GLY A 70 -14.49 17.77 10.31
N ILE A 71 -13.72 17.09 9.45
CA ILE A 71 -13.09 17.68 8.26
C ILE A 71 -14.09 17.59 7.09
N ARG A 72 -14.72 18.72 6.76
CA ARG A 72 -15.70 18.80 5.67
C ARG A 72 -15.01 19.21 4.37
N LEU A 73 -14.86 18.26 3.46
CA LEU A 73 -14.37 18.49 2.10
C LEU A 73 -15.44 18.08 1.07
N PRO A 74 -15.58 18.83 -0.04
CA PRO A 74 -16.42 18.39 -1.14
C PRO A 74 -15.87 17.09 -1.74
N THR A 75 -16.74 16.15 -2.09
CA THR A 75 -16.36 14.79 -2.51
C THR A 75 -15.36 14.78 -3.67
N ARG A 76 -15.54 15.69 -4.65
CA ARG A 76 -14.63 15.84 -5.79
C ARG A 76 -13.21 16.22 -5.36
N LEU A 77 -13.07 17.21 -4.48
CA LEU A 77 -11.76 17.62 -3.96
C LEU A 77 -11.13 16.51 -3.11
N SER A 78 -11.93 15.87 -2.25
CA SER A 78 -11.48 14.72 -1.45
C SER A 78 -10.94 13.59 -2.33
N MET A 79 -11.56 13.37 -3.50
CA MET A 79 -11.13 12.36 -4.47
C MET A 79 -9.84 12.76 -5.18
N SER A 80 -9.71 14.02 -5.61
CA SER A 80 -8.47 14.55 -6.18
C SER A 80 -7.30 14.47 -5.20
N ILE A 81 -7.51 14.79 -3.92
CA ILE A 81 -6.49 14.67 -2.87
C ILE A 81 -6.12 13.21 -2.62
N TYR A 82 -7.09 12.30 -2.70
CA TYR A 82 -6.82 10.87 -2.56
C TYR A 82 -6.02 10.31 -3.73
N LEU A 83 -6.39 10.69 -4.97
CA LEU A 83 -5.71 10.25 -6.19
C LEU A 83 -4.30 10.86 -6.34
N SER A 84 -4.10 12.12 -5.94
CA SER A 84 -2.77 12.74 -5.97
C SER A 84 -1.76 12.03 -5.07
N ALA A 85 -2.25 11.38 -4.00
CA ALA A 85 -1.43 10.64 -3.07
C ALA A 85 -0.84 9.34 -3.69
N PHE A 86 -1.41 8.81 -4.79
CA PHE A 86 -0.81 7.69 -5.55
C PHE A 86 0.49 8.07 -6.25
N SER A 87 0.71 9.35 -6.52
CA SER A 87 1.97 9.85 -7.08
C SER A 87 3.17 9.61 -6.16
N GLN A 88 2.94 9.26 -4.88
CA GLN A 88 3.98 9.10 -3.86
C GLN A 88 4.42 7.64 -3.65
N THR A 89 4.02 6.71 -4.52
CA THR A 89 4.38 5.27 -4.41
C THR A 89 5.90 5.03 -4.35
N ILE A 90 6.69 6.04 -4.74
CA ILE A 90 8.15 6.03 -4.76
C ILE A 90 8.76 6.34 -3.38
N ILE A 91 8.05 7.02 -2.46
CA ILE A 91 8.64 7.41 -1.16
C ILE A 91 8.50 6.25 -0.16
N PRO A 92 9.62 5.73 0.40
CA PRO A 92 9.58 4.60 1.31
C PRO A 92 8.83 4.98 2.60
N LEU A 93 8.24 3.99 3.27
CA LEU A 93 7.44 4.13 4.50
C LEU A 93 6.03 4.76 4.36
N PHE A 94 5.53 4.99 3.14
CA PHE A 94 4.25 5.69 2.87
C PHE A 94 4.16 7.10 3.50
N ILE A 95 5.28 7.65 3.98
CA ILE A 95 5.38 9.01 4.52
C ILE A 95 4.95 10.02 3.47
N GLY A 96 5.25 9.73 2.21
CA GLY A 96 4.83 10.57 1.11
C GLY A 96 3.31 10.72 0.99
N GLU A 97 2.58 9.60 1.01
CA GLU A 97 1.12 9.62 0.97
C GLU A 97 0.54 10.40 2.15
N ILE A 98 1.09 10.17 3.36
CA ILE A 98 0.69 10.85 4.59
C ILE A 98 0.95 12.35 4.50
N ALA A 99 2.15 12.76 4.08
CA ALA A 99 2.54 14.15 3.97
C ALA A 99 1.73 14.89 2.91
N LEU A 100 1.55 14.34 1.71
CA LEU A 100 0.74 14.99 0.66
C LEU A 100 -0.71 15.14 1.07
N LYS A 101 -1.35 14.08 1.59
CA LYS A 101 -2.75 14.18 2.04
C LYS A 101 -2.88 15.23 3.13
N ALA A 102 -1.97 15.24 4.12
CA ALA A 102 -2.00 16.21 5.19
C ALA A 102 -1.78 17.65 4.71
N ILE A 103 -0.81 17.89 3.83
CA ILE A 103 -0.50 19.21 3.27
C ILE A 103 -1.66 19.71 2.41
N LEU A 104 -2.22 18.87 1.53
CA LEU A 104 -3.32 19.25 0.64
C LEU A 104 -4.61 19.52 1.42
N VAL A 105 -4.92 18.72 2.44
CA VAL A 105 -6.07 18.98 3.32
C VAL A 105 -5.85 20.29 4.09
N LYS A 106 -4.67 20.53 4.67
CA LYS A 106 -4.34 21.81 5.34
C LYS A 106 -4.42 23.02 4.40
N ARG A 107 -4.11 22.84 3.11
CA ARG A 107 -4.19 23.94 2.12
C ARG A 107 -5.63 24.32 1.80
N HIS A 108 -6.55 23.37 1.85
CA HIS A 108 -7.96 23.56 1.53
C HIS A 108 -8.86 23.65 2.77
N THR A 109 -8.31 23.52 3.98
CA THR A 109 -9.07 23.51 5.24
C THR A 109 -8.19 24.01 6.38
N SER A 110 -8.77 24.70 7.36
CA SER A 110 -8.05 25.22 8.55
C SER A 110 -7.62 24.13 9.55
N THR A 111 -7.61 22.86 9.15
CA THR A 111 -7.31 21.72 10.01
C THR A 111 -5.82 21.59 10.28
N PRO A 112 -5.40 21.36 11.54
CA PRO A 112 -4.01 21.07 11.85
C PRO A 112 -3.48 19.86 11.09
N LEU A 113 -2.22 19.94 10.65
CA LEU A 113 -1.56 18.86 9.89
C LEU A 113 -1.58 17.53 10.64
N GLU A 114 -1.33 17.60 11.95
CA GLU A 114 -1.26 16.47 12.88
C GLU A 114 -2.54 15.63 12.86
N ARG A 115 -3.72 16.26 12.84
CA ARG A 115 -4.99 15.53 12.79
C ARG A 115 -5.12 14.70 11.52
N THR A 116 -4.76 15.28 10.37
CA THR A 116 -4.82 14.56 9.10
C THR A 116 -3.79 13.44 9.04
N ILE A 117 -2.58 13.65 9.59
CA ILE A 117 -1.55 12.62 9.70
C ILE A 117 -2.07 11.43 10.51
N LEU A 118 -2.67 11.67 11.67
CA LEU A 118 -3.24 10.61 12.53
C LEU A 118 -4.35 9.83 11.82
N ILE A 119 -5.22 10.51 11.06
CA ILE A 119 -6.27 9.85 10.27
C ILE A 119 -5.66 8.92 9.22
N VAL A 120 -4.65 9.36 8.47
CA VAL A 120 -3.99 8.52 7.46
C VAL A 120 -3.23 7.36 8.12
N ALA A 121 -2.56 7.60 9.25
CA ALA A 121 -1.85 6.56 10.00
C ALA A 121 -2.81 5.49 10.53
N TYR A 122 -3.97 5.89 11.06
CA TYR A 122 -5.01 4.97 11.48
C TYR A 122 -5.54 4.12 10.32
N GLU A 123 -5.73 4.75 9.16
CA GLU A 123 -6.11 4.05 7.92
C GLU A 123 -5.10 2.94 7.56
N ARG A 124 -3.81 3.19 7.77
CA ARG A 124 -2.74 2.20 7.55
C ARG A 124 -2.71 1.10 8.58
N LEU A 125 -2.91 1.43 9.85
CA LEU A 125 -2.98 0.43 10.90
C LEU A 125 -4.12 -0.55 10.62
N LEU A 126 -5.29 -0.06 10.19
CA LEU A 126 -6.41 -0.91 9.79
C LEU A 126 -6.08 -1.81 8.59
N ASP A 127 -5.34 -1.31 7.60
CA ASP A 127 -4.90 -2.13 6.46
C ASP A 127 -3.97 -3.26 6.93
N LEU A 128 -3.02 -2.98 7.83
CA LEU A 128 -2.13 -3.97 8.42
C LEU A 128 -2.89 -4.99 9.28
N MET A 129 -3.85 -4.54 10.08
CA MET A 129 -4.71 -5.43 10.88
C MET A 129 -5.54 -6.34 9.97
N THR A 130 -6.11 -5.80 8.90
CA THR A 130 -6.88 -6.57 7.92
C THR A 130 -6.00 -7.66 7.30
N LEU A 131 -4.78 -7.28 6.88
CA LEU A 131 -3.80 -8.23 6.35
C LEU A 131 -3.45 -9.31 7.38
N ALA A 132 -3.17 -8.94 8.62
CA ALA A 132 -2.86 -9.89 9.69
C ALA A 132 -4.00 -10.87 9.94
N ILE A 133 -5.24 -10.37 10.06
CA ILE A 133 -6.44 -11.18 10.30
C ILE A 133 -6.69 -12.17 9.14
N LEU A 134 -6.44 -11.76 7.90
CA LEU A 134 -6.58 -12.64 6.73
C LEU A 134 -5.43 -13.65 6.60
N THR A 135 -4.20 -13.22 6.89
CA THR A 135 -2.98 -14.00 6.60
C THR A 135 -2.65 -14.99 7.69
N ILE A 136 -2.85 -14.63 8.96
CA ILE A 136 -2.48 -15.48 10.10
C ILE A 136 -3.26 -16.82 10.07
N PRO A 137 -4.61 -16.85 9.92
CA PRO A 137 -5.35 -18.10 9.84
C PRO A 137 -4.97 -18.94 8.61
N TYR A 138 -4.70 -18.30 7.48
CA TYR A 138 -4.23 -18.98 6.27
C TYR A 138 -2.91 -19.73 6.52
N LEU A 139 -1.99 -19.13 7.29
CA LEU A 139 -0.73 -19.74 7.69
C LEU A 139 -0.91 -20.97 8.58
N PHE A 140 -1.93 -20.97 9.45
CA PHE A 140 -2.23 -22.08 10.35
C PHE A 140 -2.89 -23.26 9.63
N ILE A 141 -3.75 -23.00 8.64
CA ILE A 141 -4.49 -24.04 7.89
C ILE A 141 -3.59 -24.73 6.86
N HIS A 142 -2.69 -23.97 6.22
CA HIS A 142 -1.69 -24.50 5.31
C HIS A 142 -0.31 -24.31 5.91
N PRO A 143 0.25 -25.28 6.67
CA PRO A 143 1.66 -25.24 7.05
C PRO A 143 2.50 -25.19 5.76
N VAL A 144 2.91 -23.97 5.42
CA VAL A 144 3.47 -23.62 4.13
C VAL A 144 4.83 -24.31 3.95
N ARG A 145 4.93 -25.23 2.98
CA ARG A 145 6.20 -25.79 2.46
C ARG A 145 6.99 -24.79 1.59
N GLN A 146 6.55 -23.54 1.47
CA GLN A 146 7.24 -22.53 0.69
C GLN A 146 8.42 -21.90 1.46
N PRO A 147 9.51 -21.53 0.78
CA PRO A 147 10.70 -20.97 1.42
C PRO A 147 10.37 -19.74 2.27
N PHE A 148 10.96 -19.66 3.47
CA PHE A 148 10.74 -18.58 4.46
C PHE A 148 10.91 -17.15 3.90
N TRP A 149 11.62 -17.03 2.77
CA TRP A 149 11.87 -15.80 2.02
C TRP A 149 10.60 -15.09 1.52
N VAL A 150 9.44 -15.75 1.44
CA VAL A 150 8.14 -15.11 1.11
C VAL A 150 7.65 -14.21 2.25
N TYR A 151 8.01 -14.52 3.50
CA TYR A 151 7.65 -13.73 4.68
C TYR A 151 8.66 -12.63 4.99
N LEU A 152 9.88 -12.70 4.45
CA LEU A 152 10.90 -11.68 4.59
C LEU A 152 10.46 -10.27 4.17
N PRO A 153 9.77 -10.04 3.03
CA PRO A 153 9.27 -8.70 2.71
C PRO A 153 8.19 -8.20 3.68
N LEU A 154 7.39 -9.10 4.28
CA LEU A 154 6.43 -8.76 5.32
C LEU A 154 7.15 -8.39 6.64
N CYS A 155 8.18 -9.14 7.02
CA CYS A 155 9.01 -8.84 8.19
C CYS A 155 9.85 -7.56 8.00
N ILE A 156 10.38 -7.31 6.80
CA ILE A 156 11.13 -6.09 6.47
C ILE A 156 10.20 -4.87 6.52
N THR A 157 8.96 -4.99 6.04
CA THR A 157 7.98 -3.90 6.13
C THR A 157 7.55 -3.63 7.57
N ILE A 158 7.41 -4.66 8.42
CA ILE A 158 7.11 -4.52 9.86
C ILE A 158 8.32 -3.96 10.64
N LEU A 159 9.54 -4.42 10.36
CA LEU A 159 10.77 -3.96 11.02
C LEU A 159 11.12 -2.52 10.66
N MET A 160 10.80 -2.09 9.44
CA MET A 160 10.95 -0.69 9.00
C MET A 160 9.90 0.25 9.62
N ILE A 161 8.77 -0.26 10.13
CA ILE A 161 7.74 0.54 10.82
C ILE A 161 8.16 0.89 12.26
N LEU A 162 9.14 0.18 12.84
CA LEU A 162 9.69 0.58 14.13
C LEU A 162 10.53 1.85 13.96
N PRO A 163 10.24 2.94 14.69
CA PRO A 163 11.10 4.11 14.68
C PRO A 163 12.50 3.72 15.18
N PRO A 164 13.58 4.22 14.56
CA PRO A 164 14.91 4.07 15.13
C PRO A 164 14.93 4.86 16.44
N ILE A 165 15.06 4.14 17.55
CA ILE A 165 15.43 4.72 18.84
C ILE A 165 16.84 5.30 18.72
#